data_AF-A0A0S4XR38-F1
#
_entry.id   AF-A0A0S4XR38-F1
#
_cell.length_a   1.000
_cell.length_b   1.000
_cell.length_c   1.000
_cell.angle_alpha   90.00
_cell.angle_beta   90.00
_cell.angle_gamma   90.00
#
_symmetry.space_group_name_H-M   'P 1'
#
loop_
_entity.id
_entity.type
_entity.pdbx_description
1 polymer ?
#
loop_
_entity_poly.entity_id
_entity_poly.type
_entity_poly.pdbx_seq_one_letter_code
_entity_poly.pdbx_strand_id
1 'polypeptide(L)'
;MERIRVNSERLLKLAESQFLKKEYKSALQSYGEILKDNPKMDEAKMGVYLSDLGLDSDDEAQALFDYYHTIKDSSDDAAQIINEIIKSLDETKYSISQLISRQIDMQEEIDGITYGDFMSLVKDSGDFKKVFENIMFSTKVVITSKEDLIDFITKLNENGFKDMALAYLDDMSNIFPKDQDILELYKLF
;
A
#
# COMPACT_ATOMS: atom_id res chain seq x y z
N MET A 1 -15.38 -40.33 -5.60
CA MET A 1 -14.48 -39.45 -4.82
C MET A 1 -13.14 -39.24 -5.52
N GLU A 2 -12.53 -40.28 -6.11
CA GLU A 2 -11.20 -40.19 -6.76
C GLU A 2 -11.14 -39.27 -8.00
N ARG A 3 -12.20 -39.22 -8.83
CA ARG A 3 -12.28 -38.32 -10.01
C ARG A 3 -12.37 -36.83 -9.68
N ILE A 4 -12.93 -36.47 -8.52
CA ILE A 4 -13.06 -35.07 -8.09
C ILE A 4 -11.69 -34.53 -7.67
N ARG A 5 -10.92 -35.35 -6.95
CA ARG A 5 -9.58 -35.02 -6.44
C ARG A 5 -8.56 -34.73 -7.55
N VAL A 6 -8.55 -35.54 -8.61
CA VAL A 6 -7.66 -35.37 -9.78
C VAL A 6 -7.99 -34.10 -10.58
N ASN A 7 -9.24 -33.65 -10.55
CA ASN A 7 -9.66 -32.44 -11.26
C ASN A 7 -9.19 -31.18 -10.50
N SER A 8 -9.34 -31.16 -9.18
CA SER A 8 -8.91 -30.03 -8.33
C SER A 8 -7.41 -29.75 -8.44
N GLU A 9 -6.55 -30.77 -8.45
CA GLU A 9 -5.09 -30.57 -8.57
C GLU A 9 -4.67 -29.98 -9.92
N ARG A 10 -5.34 -30.38 -11.02
CA ARG A 10 -5.07 -29.81 -12.35
C ARG A 10 -5.55 -28.37 -12.44
N LEU A 11 -6.70 -28.07 -11.84
CA LEU A 11 -7.26 -26.72 -11.80
C LEU A 11 -6.42 -25.79 -10.92
N LEU A 12 -5.85 -26.31 -9.82
CA LEU A 12 -4.94 -25.57 -8.96
C LEU A 12 -3.67 -25.15 -9.71
N LYS A 13 -3.03 -26.09 -10.43
CA LYS A 13 -1.85 -25.78 -11.27
C LYS A 13 -2.17 -24.78 -12.38
N LEU A 14 -3.37 -24.84 -12.95
CA LEU A 14 -3.82 -23.86 -13.93
C LEU A 14 -3.92 -22.47 -13.29
N ALA A 15 -4.58 -22.38 -12.13
CA ALA A 15 -4.74 -21.13 -11.40
C ALA A 15 -3.38 -20.52 -11.00
N GLU A 16 -2.46 -21.33 -10.48
CA GLU A 16 -1.09 -20.91 -10.17
C GLU A 16 -0.34 -20.42 -11.42
N SER A 17 -0.46 -21.14 -12.54
CA SER A 17 0.18 -20.71 -13.80
C SER A 17 -0.39 -19.39 -14.31
N GLN A 18 -1.69 -19.14 -14.15
CA GLN A 18 -2.32 -17.87 -14.54
C GLN A 18 -1.83 -16.74 -13.63
N PHE A 19 -1.74 -17.00 -12.32
CA PHE A 19 -1.22 -16.06 -11.34
C PHE A 19 0.22 -15.64 -11.66
N LEU A 20 1.11 -16.60 -11.90
CA LEU A 20 2.53 -16.35 -12.23
C LEU A 20 2.70 -15.61 -13.57
N LYS A 21 1.71 -15.70 -14.47
CA LYS A 21 1.66 -14.93 -15.72
C LYS A 21 1.01 -13.55 -15.56
N LYS A 22 0.66 -13.16 -14.33
CA LYS A 22 -0.03 -11.90 -14.00
C LYS A 22 -1.44 -11.82 -14.61
N GLU A 23 -2.02 -12.97 -14.96
CA GLU A 23 -3.40 -13.08 -15.45
C GLU A 23 -4.37 -13.15 -14.26
N TYR A 24 -4.31 -12.16 -13.36
CA TYR A 24 -4.94 -12.19 -12.04
C TYR A 24 -6.45 -12.43 -12.07
N LYS A 25 -7.15 -11.80 -13.01
CA LYS A 25 -8.60 -12.02 -13.18
C LYS A 25 -8.94 -13.48 -13.54
N SER A 26 -8.10 -14.11 -14.36
CA SER A 26 -8.27 -15.52 -14.75
C SER A 26 -7.88 -16.45 -13.60
N ALA A 27 -6.80 -16.14 -12.88
CA ALA A 27 -6.40 -16.88 -11.67
C ALA A 27 -7.50 -16.84 -10.60
N LEU A 28 -8.07 -15.66 -10.31
CA LEU A 28 -9.17 -15.45 -9.39
C LEU A 28 -10.39 -16.33 -9.73
N GLN A 29 -10.76 -16.39 -11.01
CA GLN A 29 -11.85 -17.23 -11.49
C GLN A 29 -11.55 -18.71 -11.28
N SER A 30 -10.36 -19.17 -11.67
CA SER A 30 -9.94 -20.57 -11.52
C SER A 30 -9.89 -21.00 -10.04
N TYR A 31 -9.33 -20.18 -9.15
CA TYR A 31 -9.34 -20.43 -7.71
C TYR A 31 -10.76 -20.44 -7.13
N GLY A 32 -11.62 -19.50 -7.55
CA GLY A 32 -13.03 -19.46 -7.17
C GLY A 32 -13.81 -20.72 -7.60
N GLU A 33 -13.49 -21.30 -8.76
CA GLU A 33 -14.07 -22.57 -9.20
C GLU A 33 -13.65 -23.75 -8.31
N ILE A 34 -12.39 -23.80 -7.87
CA ILE A 34 -11.92 -24.83 -6.93
C ILE A 34 -12.69 -24.77 -5.60
N LEU A 35 -12.95 -23.56 -5.11
CA LEU A 35 -13.64 -23.32 -3.84
C LEU A 35 -15.13 -23.69 -3.86
N LYS A 36 -15.77 -23.75 -5.02
CA LYS A 36 -17.18 -24.23 -5.13
C LYS A 36 -17.31 -25.65 -4.60
N ASP A 37 -16.36 -26.51 -4.95
CA ASP A 37 -16.35 -27.93 -4.55
C ASP A 37 -15.49 -28.17 -3.29
N ASN A 38 -14.52 -27.29 -3.01
CA ASN A 38 -13.56 -27.42 -1.90
C ASN A 38 -13.45 -26.13 -1.07
N PRO A 39 -14.52 -25.68 -0.39
CA PRO A 39 -14.59 -24.36 0.24
C PRO A 39 -13.60 -24.15 1.39
N LYS A 40 -13.00 -25.23 1.91
CA LYS A 40 -12.02 -25.18 3.00
C LYS A 40 -10.56 -25.28 2.54
N MET A 41 -10.29 -25.41 1.24
CA MET A 41 -8.94 -25.56 0.71
C MET A 41 -8.16 -24.25 0.88
N ASP A 42 -7.13 -24.26 1.71
CA ASP A 42 -6.41 -23.05 2.08
C ASP A 42 -5.55 -22.51 0.93
N GLU A 43 -4.95 -23.37 0.09
CA GLU A 43 -4.25 -22.90 -1.12
C GLU A 43 -5.18 -22.13 -2.06
N ALA A 44 -6.42 -22.59 -2.24
CA ALA A 44 -7.37 -21.95 -3.13
C ALA A 44 -7.91 -20.63 -2.55
N LYS A 45 -8.14 -20.55 -1.24
CA LYS A 45 -8.48 -19.28 -0.57
C LYS A 45 -7.35 -18.27 -0.72
N MET A 46 -6.11 -18.69 -0.45
CA MET A 46 -4.94 -17.83 -0.58
C MET A 46 -4.76 -17.35 -2.01
N GLY A 47 -4.97 -18.24 -2.98
CA GLY A 47 -4.96 -17.90 -4.40
C GLY A 47 -5.99 -16.84 -4.79
N VAL A 48 -7.21 -16.88 -4.23
CA VAL A 48 -8.21 -15.81 -4.42
C VAL A 48 -7.70 -14.49 -3.87
N TYR A 49 -7.23 -14.46 -2.63
CA TYR A 49 -6.76 -13.22 -1.99
C TYR A 49 -5.59 -12.59 -2.73
N LEU A 50 -4.56 -13.38 -3.05
CA LEU A 50 -3.40 -12.87 -3.78
C LEU A 50 -3.78 -12.41 -5.19
N SER A 51 -4.73 -13.10 -5.86
CA SER A 51 -5.20 -12.67 -7.18
C SER A 51 -5.97 -11.35 -7.12
N ASP A 52 -6.75 -11.13 -6.06
CA ASP A 52 -7.44 -9.86 -5.81
C ASP A 52 -6.43 -8.74 -5.55
N LEU A 53 -5.44 -8.99 -4.68
CA LEU A 53 -4.32 -8.07 -4.45
C LEU A 53 -3.56 -7.74 -5.75
N GLY A 54 -3.33 -8.71 -6.62
CA GLY A 54 -2.65 -8.51 -7.91
C GLY A 54 -3.42 -7.64 -8.90
N LEU A 55 -4.73 -7.48 -8.73
CA LEU A 55 -5.50 -6.50 -9.51
C LEU A 55 -5.18 -5.06 -9.10
N ASP A 56 -4.76 -4.85 -7.85
CA ASP A 56 -4.36 -3.56 -7.29
C ASP A 56 -2.85 -3.32 -7.41
N SER A 57 -2.03 -4.31 -7.04
CA SER A 57 -0.56 -4.23 -6.95
C SER A 57 0.09 -5.56 -7.38
N ASP A 58 0.64 -5.57 -8.59
CA ASP A 58 1.32 -6.71 -9.20
C ASP A 58 2.54 -7.17 -8.38
N ASP A 59 3.39 -6.22 -7.97
CA ASP A 59 4.64 -6.50 -7.26
C ASP A 59 4.39 -7.10 -5.87
N GLU A 60 3.43 -6.57 -5.11
CA GLU A 60 3.06 -7.09 -3.79
C GLU A 60 2.48 -8.51 -3.88
N ALA A 61 1.61 -8.74 -4.85
CA ALA A 61 0.99 -10.04 -5.06
C ALA A 61 2.04 -11.12 -5.41
N GLN A 62 2.96 -10.81 -6.34
CA GLN A 62 4.01 -11.77 -6.72
C GLN A 62 4.96 -12.06 -5.54
N ALA A 63 5.39 -11.03 -4.80
CA ALA A 63 6.27 -11.21 -3.65
C ALA A 63 5.63 -12.07 -2.54
N LEU A 64 4.35 -11.84 -2.24
CA LEU A 64 3.62 -12.64 -1.25
C LEU A 64 3.35 -14.06 -1.71
N PHE A 65 3.14 -14.28 -3.00
CA PHE A 65 2.96 -15.61 -3.57
C PHE A 65 4.23 -16.46 -3.49
N ASP A 66 5.39 -15.86 -3.79
CA ASP A 66 6.69 -16.51 -3.64
C ASP A 66 6.98 -16.85 -2.17
N TYR A 67 6.66 -15.91 -1.27
CA TYR A 67 6.79 -16.14 0.17
C TYR A 67 5.89 -17.28 0.64
N TYR A 68 4.61 -17.31 0.22
CA TYR A 68 3.67 -18.39 0.50
C TYR A 68 4.22 -19.75 0.10
N HIS A 69 4.69 -19.87 -1.13
CA HIS A 69 5.22 -21.11 -1.66
C HIS A 69 6.47 -21.59 -0.93
N THR A 70 7.23 -20.67 -0.35
CA THR A 70 8.41 -20.98 0.45
C THR A 70 8.03 -21.57 1.81
N ILE A 71 6.93 -21.09 2.43
CA ILE A 71 6.58 -21.46 3.80
C ILE A 71 5.48 -22.53 3.91
N LYS A 72 4.65 -22.73 2.88
CA LYS A 72 3.44 -23.58 2.92
C LYS A 72 3.68 -25.05 3.30
N ASP A 73 4.84 -25.60 2.97
CA ASP A 73 5.19 -26.99 3.27
C ASP A 73 5.90 -27.15 4.64
N SER A 74 6.25 -26.02 5.28
CA SER A 74 7.10 -25.97 6.48
C SER A 74 6.41 -25.40 7.72
N SER A 75 5.24 -24.79 7.54
CA SER A 75 4.47 -24.14 8.59
C SER A 75 2.99 -24.51 8.43
N ASP A 76 2.43 -25.15 9.45
CA ASP A 76 0.99 -25.46 9.54
C ASP A 76 0.13 -24.18 9.52
N ASP A 77 0.72 -23.00 9.78
CA ASP A 77 0.07 -21.69 9.89
C ASP A 77 0.43 -20.73 8.74
N ALA A 78 1.01 -21.21 7.64
CA ALA A 78 1.42 -20.37 6.50
C ALA A 78 0.30 -19.45 5.98
N ALA A 79 -0.95 -19.94 5.97
CA ALA A 79 -2.11 -19.15 5.58
C ALA A 79 -2.43 -18.02 6.58
N GLN A 80 -2.24 -18.26 7.88
CA GLN A 80 -2.44 -17.24 8.91
C GLN A 80 -1.35 -16.17 8.84
N ILE A 81 -0.09 -16.57 8.66
CA ILE A 81 1.05 -15.65 8.54
C ILE A 81 0.82 -14.67 7.39
N ILE A 82 0.35 -15.16 6.24
CA ILE A 82 0.06 -14.27 5.10
C ILE A 82 -1.17 -13.41 5.33
N ASN A 83 -2.22 -13.94 5.96
CA ASN A 83 -3.36 -13.12 6.33
C ASN A 83 -2.97 -11.97 7.27
N GLU A 84 -2.04 -12.20 8.21
CA GLU A 84 -1.51 -11.14 9.07
C GLU A 84 -0.70 -10.10 8.28
N ILE A 85 0.10 -10.53 7.29
CA ILE A 85 0.84 -9.61 6.42
C ILE A 85 -0.13 -8.78 5.57
N ILE A 86 -1.11 -9.40 4.92
CA ILE A 86 -2.14 -8.71 4.12
C ILE A 86 -2.93 -7.73 5.00
N LYS A 87 -3.36 -8.15 6.18
CA LYS A 87 -4.07 -7.27 7.12
C LYS A 87 -3.23 -6.06 7.50
N SER A 88 -1.91 -6.22 7.66
CA SER A 88 -1.00 -5.11 7.94
C SER A 88 -0.86 -4.15 6.75
N LEU A 89 -0.86 -4.67 5.51
CA LEU A 89 -0.86 -3.87 4.28
C LEU A 89 -2.19 -3.10 4.09
N ASP A 90 -3.32 -3.74 4.36
CA ASP A 90 -4.63 -3.09 4.33
C ASP A 90 -4.79 -2.05 5.45
N GLU A 91 -4.31 -2.35 6.66
CA GLU A 91 -4.32 -1.40 7.78
C GLU A 91 -3.45 -0.18 7.50
N THR A 92 -2.28 -0.35 6.87
CA THR A 92 -1.44 0.77 6.43
C THR A 92 -2.11 1.56 5.30
N LYS A 93 -2.66 0.90 4.27
CA LYS A 93 -3.42 1.55 3.17
C LYS A 93 -4.67 2.28 3.67
N TYR A 94 -5.39 1.71 4.62
CA TYR A 94 -6.56 2.32 5.25
C TYR A 94 -6.16 3.47 6.18
N SER A 95 -5.04 3.37 6.89
CA SER A 95 -4.52 4.47 7.72
C SER A 95 -4.06 5.66 6.87
N ILE A 96 -3.43 5.42 5.71
CA ILE A 96 -3.12 6.43 4.70
C ILE A 96 -4.42 7.06 4.18
N SER A 97 -5.39 6.22 3.80
CA SER A 97 -6.69 6.69 3.29
C SER A 97 -7.48 7.47 4.34
N GLN A 98 -7.39 7.12 5.62
CA GLN A 98 -7.98 7.84 6.73
C GLN A 98 -7.25 9.15 7.02
N LEU A 99 -5.94 9.25 6.84
CA LEU A 99 -5.24 10.55 6.89
C LEU A 99 -5.71 11.46 5.76
N ILE A 100 -5.79 10.93 4.54
CA ILE A 100 -6.34 11.66 3.38
C ILE A 100 -7.77 12.10 3.67
N SER A 101 -8.60 11.23 4.26
CA SER A 101 -10.00 11.53 4.56
C SER A 101 -10.20 12.46 5.76
N ARG A 102 -9.36 12.36 6.81
CA ARG A 102 -9.37 13.29 7.96
C ARG A 102 -8.87 14.68 7.57
N GLN A 103 -8.06 14.79 6.51
CA GLN A 103 -7.74 16.08 5.90
C GLN A 103 -8.95 16.68 5.13
N ILE A 104 -9.87 15.84 4.65
CA ILE A 104 -11.08 16.20 3.88
C ILE A 104 -12.28 16.54 4.80
N ASP A 105 -12.38 15.98 6.01
CA ASP A 105 -13.57 16.12 6.88
C ASP A 105 -13.63 17.38 7.77
N MET A 106 -12.67 18.30 7.65
CA MET A 106 -12.81 19.66 8.20
C MET A 106 -13.44 20.56 7.16
N GLN A 107 -14.78 20.56 7.13
CA GLN A 107 -15.63 21.45 6.34
C GLN A 107 -15.43 22.93 6.72
N GLU A 108 -14.37 23.54 6.21
CA GLU A 108 -14.34 24.95 5.81
C GLU A 108 -13.56 25.00 4.48
N GLU A 109 -14.04 25.78 3.51
CA GLU A 109 -13.47 25.99 2.18
C GLU A 109 -11.96 26.33 2.25
N ILE A 110 -11.11 25.31 2.26
CA ILE A 110 -9.69 25.45 2.03
C ILE A 110 -9.44 24.76 0.71
N ASP A 111 -9.32 25.54 -0.37
CA ASP A 111 -8.83 25.04 -1.65
C ASP A 111 -7.49 24.33 -1.37
N GLY A 112 -7.48 23.01 -1.55
CA GLY A 112 -6.28 22.20 -1.45
C GLY A 112 -5.58 22.18 -2.80
N ILE A 113 -4.27 22.43 -2.84
CA ILE A 113 -3.46 22.21 -4.04
C ILE A 113 -2.75 20.86 -3.89
N THR A 114 -2.66 20.08 -4.95
CA THR A 114 -1.88 18.83 -4.89
C THR A 114 -0.40 19.13 -4.70
N TYR A 115 0.37 18.17 -4.17
CA TYR A 115 1.82 18.31 -4.09
C TYR A 115 2.46 18.59 -5.45
N GLY A 116 1.97 17.96 -6.51
CA GLY A 116 2.43 18.22 -7.89
C GLY A 116 2.17 19.66 -8.34
N ASP A 117 1.01 20.22 -8.03
CA ASP A 117 0.68 21.61 -8.35
C ASP A 117 1.52 22.58 -7.52
N PHE A 118 1.69 22.30 -6.23
CA PHE A 118 2.59 23.05 -5.37
C PHE A 118 4.02 23.07 -5.92
N MET A 119 4.54 21.91 -6.32
CA MET A 119 5.87 21.80 -6.89
C MET A 119 5.99 22.50 -8.25
N SER A 120 4.91 22.60 -9.01
CA SER A 120 4.86 23.42 -10.22
C SER A 120 5.00 24.92 -9.90
N LEU A 121 4.32 25.41 -8.86
CA LEU A 121 4.47 26.79 -8.37
C LEU A 121 5.89 27.06 -7.85
N VAL A 122 6.48 26.10 -7.13
CA VAL A 122 7.87 26.18 -6.66
C VAL A 122 8.83 26.27 -7.83
N LYS A 123 8.62 25.46 -8.89
CA LYS A 123 9.44 25.48 -10.10
C LYS A 123 9.34 26.82 -10.84
N ASP A 124 8.14 27.38 -10.94
CA ASP A 124 7.92 28.67 -11.60
C ASP A 124 8.53 29.85 -10.81
N SER A 125 8.45 29.80 -9.47
CA SER A 125 9.04 30.82 -8.60
C SER A 125 10.56 30.64 -8.40
N GLY A 126 11.07 29.42 -8.55
CA GLY A 126 12.44 29.04 -8.21
C GLY A 126 12.78 29.08 -6.70
N ASP A 127 11.78 29.23 -5.84
CA ASP A 127 11.96 29.46 -4.40
C ASP A 127 10.88 28.72 -3.60
N PHE A 128 11.26 27.58 -3.02
CA PHE A 128 10.35 26.76 -2.21
C PHE A 128 9.83 27.53 -1.00
N LYS A 129 10.74 28.19 -0.27
CA LYS A 129 10.41 28.87 0.98
C LYS A 129 9.35 29.94 0.76
N LYS A 130 9.55 30.77 -0.25
CA LYS A 130 8.61 31.85 -0.59
C LYS A 130 7.25 31.30 -1.00
N VAL A 131 7.19 30.27 -1.85
CA VAL A 131 5.91 29.69 -2.28
C VAL A 131 5.21 29.04 -1.10
N PHE A 132 5.94 28.31 -0.26
CA PHE A 132 5.38 27.65 0.91
C PHE A 132 4.80 28.66 1.91
N GLU A 133 5.51 29.74 2.24
CA GLU A 133 5.02 30.82 3.13
C GLU A 133 3.74 31.48 2.58
N ASN A 134 3.61 31.59 1.26
CA ASN A 134 2.43 32.19 0.63
C ASN A 134 1.18 31.33 0.71
N ILE A 135 1.33 30.00 0.78
CA ILE A 135 0.20 29.07 0.73
C ILE A 135 -0.13 28.46 2.09
N MET A 136 0.84 28.33 3.00
CA MET A 136 0.69 27.56 4.24
C MET A 136 -0.40 28.08 5.18
N PHE A 137 -0.82 29.34 5.03
CA PHE A 137 -1.90 29.95 5.83
C PHE A 137 -3.28 29.82 5.20
N SER A 138 -3.37 29.66 3.88
CA SER A 138 -4.63 29.77 3.12
C SER A 138 -5.01 28.51 2.35
N THR A 139 -4.07 27.58 2.17
CA THR A 139 -4.17 26.51 1.19
C THR A 139 -3.44 25.29 1.74
N LYS A 140 -4.11 24.14 1.72
CA LYS A 140 -3.50 22.87 2.15
C LYS A 140 -2.76 22.23 0.98
N VAL A 141 -1.57 21.69 1.24
CA VAL A 141 -0.86 20.83 0.28
C VAL A 141 -1.38 19.40 0.45
N VAL A 142 -2.04 18.89 -0.58
CA VAL A 142 -2.62 17.53 -0.59
C VAL A 142 -1.58 16.55 -1.10
N ILE A 143 -1.25 15.56 -0.27
CA ILE A 143 -0.21 14.56 -0.53
C ILE A 143 -0.87 13.18 -0.61
N THR A 144 -0.61 12.44 -1.68
CA THR A 144 -1.29 11.16 -1.98
C THR A 144 -0.36 9.96 -2.08
N SER A 145 0.95 10.15 -1.95
CA SER A 145 1.95 9.08 -2.03
C SER A 145 3.00 9.21 -0.91
N LYS A 146 3.66 8.09 -0.59
CA LYS A 146 4.73 8.06 0.41
C LYS A 146 5.93 8.86 -0.09
N GLU A 147 6.24 8.76 -1.37
CA GLU A 147 7.36 9.44 -2.02
C GLU A 147 7.20 10.96 -1.97
N ASP A 148 6.01 11.48 -2.30
CA ASP A 148 5.71 12.92 -2.24
C ASP A 148 5.79 13.45 -0.81
N LEU A 149 5.37 12.64 0.16
CA LEU A 149 5.40 13.01 1.57
C LEU A 149 6.84 13.09 2.11
N ILE A 150 7.67 12.11 1.74
CA ILE A 150 9.11 12.10 2.05
C ILE A 150 9.77 13.34 1.45
N ASP A 151 9.56 13.61 0.15
CA ASP A 151 10.14 14.77 -0.53
C ASP A 151 9.66 16.09 0.10
N PHE A 152 8.38 16.20 0.46
CA PHE A 152 7.84 17.37 1.13
C PHE A 152 8.51 17.65 2.48
N ILE A 153 8.65 16.64 3.35
CA ILE A 153 9.30 16.79 4.66
C ILE A 153 10.78 17.14 4.50
N THR A 154 11.48 16.51 3.55
CA THR A 154 12.87 16.84 3.26
C THR A 154 13.00 18.30 2.82
N LYS A 155 12.15 18.79 1.91
CA LYS A 155 12.17 20.20 1.48
C LYS A 155 11.80 21.17 2.59
N LEU A 156 10.86 20.82 3.48
CA LEU A 156 10.56 21.64 4.65
C LEU A 156 11.80 21.82 5.54
N ASN A 157 12.52 20.73 5.81
CA ASN A 157 13.76 20.79 6.60
C ASN A 157 14.83 21.63 5.91
N GLU A 158 15.09 21.38 4.63
CA GLU A 158 16.09 22.10 3.82
C GLU A 158 15.84 23.61 3.76
N ASN A 159 14.57 24.03 3.84
CA ASN A 159 14.15 25.43 3.77
C ASN A 159 13.89 26.08 5.14
N GLY A 160 14.26 25.41 6.24
CA GLY A 160 14.22 25.96 7.59
C GLY A 160 12.88 25.82 8.32
N PHE A 161 11.95 25.01 7.81
CA PHE A 161 10.66 24.69 8.44
C PHE A 161 10.74 23.43 9.31
N LYS A 162 11.81 23.30 10.09
CA LYS A 162 12.15 22.12 10.88
C LYS A 162 11.02 21.67 11.81
N ASP A 163 10.44 22.59 12.56
CA ASP A 163 9.39 22.26 13.54
C ASP A 163 8.12 21.71 12.86
N MET A 164 7.77 22.23 11.68
CA MET A 164 6.66 21.70 10.89
C MET A 164 7.00 20.34 10.31
N ALA A 165 8.21 20.18 9.77
CA ALA A 165 8.67 18.91 9.23
C ALA A 165 8.64 17.80 10.30
N LEU A 166 9.05 18.11 11.53
CA LEU A 166 8.94 17.20 12.67
C LEU A 166 7.49 16.90 13.06
N ALA A 167 6.59 17.90 13.05
CA ALA A 167 5.18 17.66 13.33
C ALA A 167 4.54 16.68 12.33
N TYR A 168 4.83 16.84 11.02
CA TYR A 168 4.39 15.89 9.99
C TYR A 168 5.01 14.49 10.18
N LEU A 169 6.26 14.42 10.64
CA LEU A 169 6.96 13.16 10.86
C LEU A 169 6.44 12.40 12.09
N ASP A 170 6.12 13.11 13.18
CA ASP A 170 5.55 12.52 14.39
C ASP A 170 4.16 11.95 14.15
N ASP A 171 3.33 12.66 13.38
CA ASP A 171 2.04 12.13 12.92
C ASP A 171 2.22 10.83 12.11
N MET A 172 3.31 10.73 11.35
CA MET A 172 3.64 9.55 10.54
C MET A 172 4.17 8.36 11.34
N SER A 173 5.03 8.57 12.33
CA SER A 173 5.61 7.50 13.16
C SER A 173 4.56 6.72 13.94
N ASN A 174 3.45 7.37 14.28
CA ASN A 174 2.30 6.74 14.91
C ASN A 174 1.55 5.78 13.96
N ILE A 175 1.72 5.95 12.65
CA ILE A 175 0.95 5.27 11.60
C ILE A 175 1.79 4.19 10.91
N PHE A 176 3.08 4.43 10.76
CA PHE A 176 4.04 3.48 10.20
C PHE A 176 5.08 3.08 11.25
N PRO A 177 4.66 2.40 12.34
CA PRO A 177 5.62 1.96 13.34
C PRO A 177 6.59 0.98 12.68
N LYS A 178 7.87 1.36 12.63
CA LYS A 178 9.02 0.60 12.08
C LYS A 178 9.27 0.74 10.57
N ASP A 179 8.64 1.67 9.86
CA ASP A 179 9.05 1.96 8.49
C ASP A 179 10.44 2.61 8.48
N GLN A 180 11.39 1.96 7.81
CA GLN A 180 12.80 2.34 7.89
C GLN A 180 13.07 3.68 7.20
N ASP A 181 12.36 4.01 6.12
CA ASP A 181 12.54 5.28 5.42
C ASP A 181 12.06 6.44 6.29
N ILE A 182 10.92 6.26 6.98
CA ILE A 182 10.37 7.26 7.91
C ILE A 182 11.28 7.43 9.13
N LEU A 183 11.81 6.34 9.68
CA LEU A 183 12.78 6.39 10.78
C LEU A 183 14.09 7.07 10.38
N GLU A 184 14.51 6.94 9.12
CA GLU A 184 15.68 7.63 8.61
C GLU A 184 15.50 9.14 8.48
N LEU A 185 14.28 9.62 8.23
CA LEU A 185 13.99 11.05 8.21
C LEU A 185 14.24 11.74 9.55
N TYR A 186 14.10 11.06 10.70
CA TYR A 186 14.47 11.63 12.00
C TYR A 186 15.95 12.02 12.09
N LYS A 187 16.83 11.39 11.30
CA LYS A 187 18.26 11.70 11.28
C LYS A 187 18.58 13.01 10.55
N LEU A 188 17.62 13.58 9.81
CA LEU A 188 17.77 14.87 9.13
C LEU A 188 17.60 16.05 10.09
N PHE A 189 17.20 15.80 11.33
CA PHE A 189 16.86 16.79 12.35
C PHE A 189 17.80 16.75 13.54
#